data_AF-A0A496ARF4-F1
#
_entry.id   AF-A0A496ARF4-F1
#
_cell.length_a   1.000
_cell.length_b   1.000
_cell.length_c   1.000
_cell.angle_alpha   90.00
_cell.angle_beta   90.00
_cell.angle_gamma   90.00
#
_symmetry.space_group_name_H-M   'P 1'
#
loop_
_entity.id
_entity.type
_entity.pdbx_description
1 polymer ?
#
loop_
_entity_poly.entity_id
_entity_poly.type
_entity_poly.pdbx_seq_one_letter_code
_entity_poly.pdbx_strand_id
1 'polypeptide(L)'
;MSYPDEKYYITFLSQRYMDFEKSLDSTVSVGRPQKYSDCLLIIFFTIMTLKQINHFKAQYMYLQQHPDWVKRLKFKSIPHRTTLSRRYKQLSQKIQLFIEYLGDIGVDLDTESPQDIVYEDKSLYKAQG
;
A
#
# COMPACT_ATOMS: atom_id res chain seq x y z
N MET A 1 0.32 21.63 -11.32
CA MET A 1 0.78 20.23 -11.40
C MET A 1 -0.44 19.34 -11.20
N SER A 2 -0.72 18.43 -12.14
CA SER A 2 -1.79 17.44 -11.96
C SER A 2 -1.28 16.40 -10.96
N TYR A 3 -2.02 16.19 -9.87
CA TYR A 3 -1.67 15.19 -8.85
C TYR A 3 -1.50 13.81 -9.51
N PRO A 4 -0.50 13.00 -9.11
CA PRO A 4 -0.44 11.62 -9.57
C PRO A 4 -1.75 10.92 -9.19
N ASP A 5 -2.52 10.48 -10.19
CA ASP A 5 -3.74 9.70 -9.98
C ASP A 5 -3.41 8.49 -9.10
N GLU A 6 -4.31 8.09 -8.21
CA GLU A 6 -4.24 6.86 -7.44
C GLU A 6 -3.88 5.63 -8.31
N LYS A 7 -4.19 5.67 -9.61
CA LYS A 7 -3.85 4.64 -10.60
C LYS A 7 -2.33 4.55 -10.80
N TYR A 8 -1.67 5.70 -10.83
CA TYR A 8 -0.21 5.80 -10.92
C TYR A 8 0.45 5.10 -9.74
N TYR A 9 0.00 5.36 -8.50
CA TYR A 9 0.56 4.72 -7.31
C TYR A 9 0.44 3.20 -7.36
N ILE A 10 -0.73 2.67 -7.73
CA ILE A 10 -0.95 1.23 -7.80
C ILE A 10 -0.08 0.60 -8.89
N THR A 11 -0.02 1.19 -10.08
CA THR A 11 0.81 0.67 -11.18
C THR A 11 2.30 0.74 -10.82
N PHE A 12 2.75 1.88 -10.30
CA PHE A 12 4.14 2.11 -9.90
C PHE A 12 4.57 1.11 -8.81
N LEU A 13 3.80 1.00 -7.73
CA LEU A 13 4.12 0.08 -6.63
C LEU A 13 3.98 -1.38 -7.05
N SER A 14 3.06 -1.73 -7.95
CA SER A 14 2.97 -3.08 -8.50
C SER A 14 4.22 -3.44 -9.30
N GLN A 15 4.69 -2.51 -10.15
CA GLN A 15 5.90 -2.72 -10.93
C GLN A 15 7.12 -2.88 -10.03
N ARG A 16 7.29 -1.99 -9.04
CA ARG A 16 8.39 -2.08 -8.07
C ARG A 16 8.32 -3.33 -7.21
N TYR A 17 7.13 -3.78 -6.84
CA TYR A 17 6.97 -5.03 -6.10
C TYR A 17 7.36 -6.25 -6.94
N MET A 18 7.08 -6.26 -8.25
CA MET A 18 7.53 -7.33 -9.15
C MET A 18 9.05 -7.36 -9.29
N ASP A 19 9.69 -6.19 -9.32
CA ASP A 19 11.16 -6.09 -9.35
C ASP A 19 11.78 -6.52 -8.01
N PHE A 20 11.13 -6.18 -6.89
CA PHE A 20 11.48 -6.67 -5.56
C PHE A 20 11.34 -8.20 -5.45
N GLU A 21 10.25 -8.80 -5.93
CA GLU A 21 10.09 -10.27 -5.95
C GLU A 21 11.13 -10.96 -6.84
N LYS A 22 11.58 -10.33 -7.93
CA LYS A 22 12.72 -10.87 -8.72
C LYS A 22 14.03 -10.80 -7.96
N SER A 23 14.21 -9.81 -7.08
CA SER A 23 15.42 -9.68 -6.24
C SER A 23 15.45 -10.66 -5.07
N LEU A 24 14.27 -11.12 -4.62
CA LEU A 24 14.11 -12.15 -3.61
C LEU A 24 13.94 -13.51 -4.30
N ASP A 25 15.03 -14.26 -4.46
CA ASP A 25 15.03 -15.59 -5.09
C ASP A 25 13.76 -16.41 -4.80
N SER A 26 13.09 -16.83 -5.87
CA SER A 26 11.70 -17.31 -5.85
C SER A 26 11.54 -18.60 -5.05
N THR A 27 11.10 -18.52 -3.80
CA THR A 27 10.60 -19.68 -3.07
C THR A 27 9.20 -20.03 -3.58
N VAL A 28 9.08 -21.13 -4.32
CA VAL A 28 7.80 -21.66 -4.82
C VAL A 28 6.90 -22.04 -3.63
N SER A 29 5.86 -21.25 -3.39
CA SER A 29 4.86 -21.56 -2.36
C SER A 29 3.85 -22.57 -2.91
N VAL A 30 3.96 -23.83 -2.48
CA VAL A 30 2.97 -24.89 -2.79
C VAL A 30 1.84 -24.81 -1.76
N GLY A 31 0.66 -24.31 -2.16
CA GLY A 31 -0.47 -24.17 -1.24
C GLY A 31 -1.80 -23.77 -1.88
N ARG A 32 -2.88 -23.80 -1.08
CA ARG A 32 -4.26 -23.45 -1.47
C ARG A 32 -4.32 -22.01 -2.03
N PRO A 33 -5.08 -21.75 -3.11
CA PRO A 33 -5.17 -20.41 -3.70
C PRO A 33 -5.66 -19.38 -2.68
N GLN A 34 -4.86 -18.34 -2.46
CA GLN A 34 -5.17 -17.30 -1.50
C GLN A 34 -6.37 -16.45 -1.95
N LYS A 35 -7.29 -16.14 -1.01
CA LYS A 35 -8.47 -15.29 -1.27
C LYS A 35 -8.11 -13.84 -1.65
N TYR A 36 -6.94 -13.39 -1.24
CA TYR A 36 -6.38 -12.08 -1.53
C TYR A 36 -4.92 -12.32 -1.94
N SER A 37 -4.50 -11.76 -3.07
CA SER A 37 -3.10 -11.82 -3.49
C SER A 37 -2.23 -11.12 -2.44
N ASP A 38 -1.19 -11.80 -1.95
CA ASP A 38 -0.23 -11.22 -0.99
C ASP A 38 0.40 -9.95 -1.56
N CYS A 39 0.72 -9.92 -2.86
CA CYS A 39 1.21 -8.74 -3.58
C CYS A 39 0.26 -7.54 -3.42
N LEU A 40 -1.03 -7.72 -3.72
CA LEU A 40 -2.02 -6.64 -3.63
C LEU A 40 -2.27 -6.20 -2.18
N LEU A 41 -2.15 -7.10 -1.21
CA LEU A 41 -2.21 -6.76 0.21
C LEU A 41 -0.96 -6.00 0.66
N ILE A 42 0.23 -6.39 0.22
CA ILE A 42 1.48 -5.69 0.52
C ILE A 42 1.40 -4.27 -0.04
N ILE A 43 1.03 -4.11 -1.31
CA ILE A 43 0.83 -2.79 -1.95
C ILE A 43 -0.19 -1.97 -1.15
N PHE A 44 -1.32 -2.56 -0.79
CA PHE A 44 -2.32 -1.88 0.04
C PHE A 44 -1.73 -1.39 1.37
N PHE A 45 -1.05 -2.27 2.11
CA PHE A 45 -0.47 -1.89 3.40
C PHE A 45 0.63 -0.85 3.27
N THR A 46 1.51 -0.96 2.27
CA THR A 46 2.53 0.05 1.97
C THR A 46 1.90 1.41 1.70
N ILE A 47 0.84 1.48 0.87
CA ILE A 47 0.13 2.73 0.60
C ILE A 47 -0.51 3.29 1.88
N MET A 48 -1.15 2.43 2.68
CA MET A 48 -1.75 2.86 3.95
C MET A 48 -0.69 3.41 4.91
N THR A 49 0.50 2.79 4.98
CA THR A 49 1.63 3.28 5.77
C THR A 49 2.15 4.62 5.25
N LEU A 50 2.32 4.78 3.94
CA LEU A 50 2.73 6.05 3.32
C LEU A 50 1.69 7.16 3.58
N LYS A 51 0.40 6.82 3.57
CA LYS A 51 -0.70 7.72 3.94
C LYS A 51 -0.88 7.93 5.45
N GLN A 52 -0.03 7.34 6.29
CA GLN A 52 -0.12 7.36 7.76
C GLN A 52 -1.44 6.77 8.33
N ILE A 53 -2.14 5.93 7.57
CA ILE A 53 -3.34 5.20 8.00
C ILE A 53 -2.92 3.85 8.61
N ASN A 54 -2.39 3.90 9.83
CA ASN A 54 -1.77 2.73 10.47
C ASN A 54 -2.77 1.85 11.25
N HIS A 55 -3.98 2.36 11.55
CA HIS A 55 -4.99 1.60 12.27
C HIS A 55 -5.86 0.74 11.33
N PHE A 56 -5.96 -0.57 11.59
CA PHE A 56 -6.75 -1.49 10.77
C PHE A 56 -8.25 -1.12 10.67
N LYS A 57 -8.81 -0.47 11.69
CA LYS A 57 -10.18 0.06 11.62
C LYS A 57 -10.28 1.19 10.59
N ALA A 58 -9.31 2.10 10.58
CA ALA A 58 -9.25 3.20 9.63
C ALA A 58 -8.99 2.68 8.20
N GLN A 59 -8.10 1.71 8.04
CA GLN A 59 -7.86 1.03 6.75
C GLN A 59 -9.13 0.34 6.21
N TYR A 60 -9.88 -0.33 7.08
CA TYR A 60 -11.16 -0.93 6.71
C TYR A 60 -12.19 0.14 6.30
N MET A 61 -12.33 1.22 7.08
CA MET A 61 -13.22 2.33 6.75
C MET A 61 -12.82 3.03 5.45
N TYR A 62 -11.52 3.18 5.20
CA TYR A 62 -10.99 3.74 3.96
C TYR A 62 -11.46 2.91 2.75
N LEU A 63 -11.37 1.58 2.81
CA LEU A 63 -11.88 0.72 1.74
C LEU A 63 -13.41 0.81 1.56
N GLN A 64 -14.17 1.13 2.61
CA GLN A 64 -15.61 1.35 2.50
C GLN A 64 -15.94 2.70 1.85
N GLN A 65 -15.19 3.74 2.19
CA GLN A 65 -15.38 5.10 1.68
C GLN A 65 -14.88 5.26 0.24
N HIS A 66 -13.88 4.46 -0.15
CA HIS A 66 -13.26 4.51 -1.47
C HIS A 66 -13.42 3.16 -2.20
N PRO A 67 -14.64 2.82 -2.69
CA PRO A 67 -14.90 1.55 -3.36
C PRO A 67 -14.08 1.36 -4.65
N ASP A 68 -13.57 2.44 -5.25
CA ASP A 68 -12.69 2.36 -6.42
C ASP A 68 -11.35 1.71 -6.08
N TRP A 69 -10.84 1.89 -4.85
CA TRP A 69 -9.66 1.17 -4.37
C TRP A 69 -9.90 -0.34 -4.29
N VAL A 70 -11.09 -0.75 -3.87
CA VAL A 70 -11.47 -2.17 -3.78
C VAL A 70 -11.46 -2.82 -5.17
N LYS A 71 -11.99 -2.12 -6.17
CA LYS A 71 -11.96 -2.56 -7.58
C LYS A 71 -10.53 -2.62 -8.12
N ARG A 72 -9.71 -1.59 -7.87
CA ARG A 72 -8.34 -1.48 -8.37
C ARG A 72 -7.41 -2.54 -7.74
N LEU A 73 -7.56 -2.80 -6.44
CA LEU A 73 -6.88 -3.88 -5.72
C LEU A 73 -7.47 -5.27 -6.00
N LYS A 74 -8.48 -5.36 -6.88
CA LYS A 74 -9.15 -6.60 -7.29
C LYS A 74 -9.61 -7.46 -6.10
N PHE A 75 -9.97 -6.81 -4.99
CA PHE A 75 -10.49 -7.52 -3.83
C PHE A 75 -11.91 -7.99 -4.14
N LYS A 76 -12.14 -9.31 -4.02
CA LYS A 76 -13.48 -9.90 -4.25
C LYS A 76 -14.53 -9.35 -3.27
N SER A 77 -14.09 -8.99 -2.07
CA SER A 77 -14.87 -8.31 -1.06
C SER A 77 -13.95 -7.51 -0.15
N ILE A 78 -14.50 -6.52 0.56
CA ILE A 78 -13.71 -5.71 1.50
C ILE A 78 -13.25 -6.62 2.64
N PRO A 79 -11.93 -6.80 2.85
CA PRO A 79 -11.42 -7.57 3.98
C PRO A 79 -11.77 -6.87 5.28
N HIS A 80 -12.43 -7.58 6.19
CA HIS A 80 -12.73 -7.05 7.52
C HIS A 80 -11.44 -6.69 8.28
N ARG A 81 -11.50 -5.71 9.21
CA ARG A 81 -10.35 -5.25 10.01
C ARG A 81 -9.52 -6.38 10.66
N THR A 82 -10.17 -7.46 11.09
CA THR A 82 -9.49 -8.63 11.68
C THR A 82 -8.73 -9.45 10.63
N THR A 83 -9.24 -9.52 9.40
CA THR A 83 -8.55 -10.15 8.27
C THR A 83 -7.33 -9.32 7.88
N LEU A 84 -7.48 -7.99 7.79
CA LEU A 84 -6.36 -7.08 7.54
C LEU A 84 -5.27 -7.25 8.59
N SER A 85 -5.62 -7.22 9.88
CA SER A 85 -4.65 -7.40 10.96
C SER A 85 -3.91 -8.75 10.90
N ARG A 86 -4.63 -9.85 10.68
CA ARG A 86 -4.03 -11.19 10.54
C ARG A 86 -3.07 -11.26 9.35
N ARG A 87 -3.48 -10.74 8.19
CA ARG A 87 -2.67 -10.76 6.97
C ARG A 87 -1.46 -9.85 7.08
N TYR A 88 -1.63 -8.67 7.69
CA TYR A 88 -0.52 -7.77 7.97
C TYR A 88 0.56 -8.46 8.81
N LYS A 89 0.18 -9.15 9.91
CA LYS A 89 1.15 -9.89 10.72
C LYS A 89 1.87 -11.00 9.96
N GLN A 90 1.19 -11.67 9.04
CA GLN A 90 1.80 -12.71 8.19
C GLN A 90 2.78 -12.11 7.17
N LEU A 91 2.52 -10.89 6.73
CA LEU A 91 3.26 -10.23 5.65
C LEU A 91 4.22 -9.15 6.17
N SER A 92 4.23 -8.86 7.48
CA SER A 92 4.89 -7.68 8.04
C SER A 92 6.39 -7.64 7.73
N GLN A 93 7.05 -8.79 7.78
CA GLN A 93 8.46 -8.91 7.39
C GLN A 93 8.66 -8.55 5.91
N LYS A 94 7.83 -9.09 5.01
CA LYS A 94 7.89 -8.75 3.57
C LYS A 94 7.54 -7.28 3.30
N ILE A 95 6.59 -6.72 4.04
CA ILE A 95 6.20 -5.31 3.94
C ILE A 95 7.36 -4.41 4.38
N GLN A 96 8.04 -4.73 5.48
CA GLN A 96 9.21 -3.99 5.96
C GLN A 96 10.34 -4.03 4.92
N LEU A 97 10.70 -5.22 4.44
CA LEU A 97 11.71 -5.39 3.38
C LEU A 97 11.34 -4.62 2.10
N PHE A 98 10.05 -4.59 1.75
CA PHE A 98 9.61 -3.82 0.58
C PHE A 98 9.66 -2.31 0.82
N ILE A 99 9.32 -1.84 2.02
CA ILE A 99 9.46 -0.41 2.40
C ILE A 99 10.93 -0.01 2.39
N GLU A 100 11.82 -0.85 2.94
CA GLU A 100 13.27 -0.64 2.91
C GLU A 100 13.79 -0.59 1.47
N TYR A 101 13.39 -1.54 0.61
CA TYR A 101 13.71 -1.54 -0.81
C TYR A 101 13.26 -0.26 -1.53
N LEU A 102 12.06 0.25 -1.21
CA LEU A 102 11.58 1.53 -1.74
C LEU A 102 12.40 2.72 -1.21
N GLY A 103 12.83 2.67 0.05
CA GLY A 103 13.71 3.66 0.66
C GLY A 103 15.11 3.67 0.04
N ASP A 104 15.68 2.50 -0.27
CA ASP A 104 16.99 2.37 -0.90
C ASP A 104 16.97 2.87 -2.35
N ILE A 105 15.88 2.63 -3.08
CA ILE A 105 15.63 3.27 -4.39
C ILE A 105 15.44 4.79 -4.22
N GLY A 106 15.01 5.23 -3.05
CA GLY A 106 14.68 6.60 -2.68
C GLY A 106 15.85 7.53 -2.41
N VAL A 107 17.11 7.11 -2.57
CA VAL A 107 18.25 8.05 -2.64
C VAL A 107 18.23 8.90 -3.93
N ASP A 108 17.44 8.51 -4.95
CA ASP A 108 17.25 9.25 -6.20
C ASP A 108 15.83 9.86 -6.38
N LEU A 109 15.00 9.89 -5.33
CA LEU A 109 13.71 10.61 -5.40
C LEU A 109 13.84 12.11 -5.12
N ASP A 110 15.02 12.56 -4.68
CA ASP A 110 15.28 13.95 -4.29
C ASP A 110 15.64 14.88 -5.45
N THR A 111 15.93 14.36 -6.64
CA THR A 111 16.29 15.23 -7.77
C THR A 111 15.08 15.70 -8.60
N GLU A 112 13.96 14.96 -8.68
CA GLU A 112 12.77 15.42 -9.42
C GLU A 112 11.41 14.85 -8.91
N SER A 113 11.26 14.51 -7.62
CA SER A 113 9.97 14.00 -7.10
C SER A 113 9.37 14.89 -6.00
N PRO A 114 8.07 15.19 -6.06
CA PRO A 114 7.46 16.27 -5.29
C PRO A 114 7.23 15.80 -3.85
N GLN A 115 8.22 16.06 -3.00
CA GLN A 115 8.12 15.92 -1.55
C GLN A 115 6.95 16.72 -0.92
N ASP A 116 6.26 17.55 -1.70
CA ASP A 116 5.08 18.32 -1.28
C ASP A 116 3.71 17.62 -1.51
N ILE A 117 3.62 16.44 -2.14
CA ILE A 117 2.32 15.91 -2.61
C ILE A 117 1.71 14.79 -1.73
N VAL A 118 2.41 14.30 -0.71
CA VAL A 118 1.82 13.35 0.29
C VAL A 118 1.23 14.10 1.50
N TYR A 119 1.26 15.45 1.50
CA TYR A 119 0.95 16.30 2.65
C TYR A 119 -0.22 17.29 2.43
N GLU A 120 -1.31 16.90 1.78
CA GLU A 120 -2.53 17.72 1.77
C GLU A 120 -3.79 16.93 2.11
N ASP A 121 -3.89 16.57 3.38
CA ASP A 121 -5.18 16.62 4.07
C ASP A 121 -5.10 17.63 5.23
N LYS A 122 -4.75 18.87 4.89
CA LYS A 122 -4.78 20.05 5.79
C LYS A 122 -6.22 20.47 6.15
N SER A 123 -7.24 19.69 5.75
CA SER A 123 -8.64 19.95 6.10
C SER A 123 -8.93 19.68 7.59
N LEU A 124 -8.06 18.96 8.31
CA LEU A 124 -8.24 18.63 9.73
C LEU A 124 -7.81 19.73 10.72
N TYR A 125 -7.17 20.81 10.28
CA TYR A 125 -6.68 21.88 11.18
C TYR A 125 -7.59 23.11 11.31
N LYS A 126 -8.81 23.09 10.76
CA LYS A 126 -9.79 24.19 10.91
C LYS A 126 -10.93 23.93 11.92
N ALA A 127 -10.82 22.90 12.75
CA ALA A 127 -11.84 22.56 13.75
C ALA A 127 -11.33 22.54 15.19
N GLN A 128 -10.33 23.37 15.51
CA GLN A 128 -10.08 23.83 16.87
C GLN A 128 -10.13 25.36 16.87
N GLY A 129 -11.34 25.87 17.02
CA GLY A 129 -11.57 27.08 17.82
C GLY A 129 -11.69 26.70 19.28
#